data_AF-A0A7C1AC91-F1
#
_entry.id   AF-A0A7C1AC91-F1
#
_cell.length_a   1.000
_cell.length_b   1.000
_cell.length_c   1.000
_cell.angle_alpha   90.00
_cell.angle_beta   90.00
_cell.angle_gamma   90.00
#
_symmetry.space_group_name_H-M   'P 1'
#
loop_
_entity.id
_entity.type
_entity.pdbx_description
1 polymer ?
#
loop_
_entity_poly.entity_id
_entity_poly.type
_entity_poly.pdbx_seq_one_letter_code
_entity_poly.pdbx_strand_id
1 'polypeptide(L)' 'MRKKPKKTPVPAERYETVRQEMITVLKGQTLSAKGISSMVRASEKEVYAHLEHIQKTLKKEHDLIITPAECR' A
#
# COMPACT_ATOMS: atom_id res chain seq x y z
N MET A 1 38.92 -1.87 15.42
CA MET A 1 37.69 -2.67 15.22
C MET A 1 37.29 -2.61 13.74
N ARG A 2 37.35 -3.72 12.99
CA ARG A 2 36.98 -3.74 11.56
C ARG A 2 35.46 -3.65 11.43
N LYS A 3 34.92 -2.59 10.83
CA LYS A 3 33.48 -2.45 10.54
C LYS A 3 33.11 -3.47 9.46
N LYS A 4 32.23 -4.42 9.77
CA LYS A 4 31.68 -5.34 8.77
C LYS A 4 30.83 -4.54 7.77
N PRO A 5 30.95 -4.76 6.46
CA PRO A 5 30.12 -4.07 5.47
C PRO A 5 28.65 -4.45 5.69
N LYS A 6 27.77 -3.45 5.78
CA LYS A 6 26.31 -3.66 5.86
C LYS A 6 25.87 -4.29 4.53
N LYS A 7 25.31 -5.51 4.58
CA LYS A 7 24.60 -6.08 3.43
C LYS A 7 23.37 -5.21 3.15
N THR A 8 23.30 -4.66 1.94
CA THR A 8 22.12 -3.93 1.47
C THR A 8 20.95 -4.91 1.35
N PRO A 9 19.77 -4.61 1.91
CA PRO A 9 18.62 -5.49 1.77
C PRO A 9 18.19 -5.54 0.30
N VAL A 10 18.17 -6.76 -0.28
CA VAL A 10 17.63 -6.99 -1.62
C VAL A 10 16.10 -6.97 -1.51
N PRO A 11 15.39 -6.16 -2.31
CA PRO A 11 13.94 -6.16 -2.30
C PRO A 11 13.37 -7.53 -2.67
N ALA A 12 12.27 -7.93 -2.01
CA ALA A 12 11.54 -9.13 -2.39
C ALA A 12 11.06 -9.07 -3.84
N GLU A 13 11.11 -10.20 -4.55
CA GLU A 13 10.59 -10.34 -5.92
C GLU A 13 9.09 -10.04 -5.94
N ARG A 14 8.71 -9.10 -6.81
CA ARG A 14 7.34 -8.64 -7.04
C ARG A 14 7.20 -8.16 -8.47
N TYR A 15 6.07 -8.45 -9.11
CA TYR A 15 5.78 -8.01 -10.48
C TYR A 15 5.32 -6.55 -10.51
N GLU A 16 4.70 -6.08 -9.44
CA GLU A 16 4.22 -4.72 -9.28
C GLU A 16 4.77 -4.10 -8.00
N THR A 17 4.89 -2.77 -7.97
CA THR A 17 5.14 -2.09 -6.69
C THR A 17 3.90 -2.20 -5.81
N VAL A 18 4.05 -2.19 -4.49
CA VAL A 18 2.91 -2.27 -3.54
C VAL A 18 1.82 -1.26 -3.87
N ARG A 19 2.20 -0.04 -4.28
CA ARG A 19 1.23 1.01 -4.67
C ARG A 19 0.43 0.63 -5.91
N GLN A 20 1.05 -0.01 -6.91
CA GLN A 20 0.35 -0.47 -8.10
C GLN A 20 -0.60 -1.62 -7.77
N GLU A 21 -0.17 -2.60 -6.97
CA GLU A 21 -1.04 -3.68 -6.49
C GLU A 21 -2.28 -3.10 -5.75
N MET A 22 -2.07 -2.13 -4.87
CA MET A 22 -3.15 -1.46 -4.15
C MET A 22 -4.13 -0.75 -5.09
N ILE A 23 -3.64 -0.04 -6.12
CA ILE A 23 -4.50 0.62 -7.11
C ILE A 23 -5.32 -0.43 -7.88
N THR A 24 -4.69 -1.51 -8.34
CA THR A 24 -5.35 -2.60 -9.07
C THR A 24 -6.47 -3.23 -8.25
N VAL A 25 -6.21 -3.54 -6.97
CA VAL A 25 -7.21 -4.13 -6.09
C VAL A 25 -8.37 -3.16 -5.81
N LEU A 26 -8.07 -1.89 -5.54
CA LEU A 26 -9.08 -0.88 -5.20
C LEU A 26 -9.95 -0.44 -6.39
N LYS A 27 -9.46 -0.59 -7.62
CA LYS A 27 -10.28 -0.37 -8.82
C LYS A 27 -11.40 -1.41 -8.99
N GLY A 28 -11.21 -2.62 -8.46
CA GLY A 28 -12.18 -3.72 -8.58
C GLY A 28 -13.18 -3.81 -7.43
N GLN A 29 -12.83 -3.33 -6.24
CA GLN A 29 -13.64 -3.48 -5.03
C GLN A 29 -13.26 -2.49 -3.93
N THR A 30 -14.22 -2.17 -3.06
CA THR A 30 -13.97 -1.43 -1.82
C THR A 30 -13.46 -2.38 -0.75
N LEU A 31 -12.35 -2.04 -0.09
CA LEU A 31 -11.75 -2.85 0.96
C LEU A 31 -11.36 -2.00 2.17
N SER A 32 -11.36 -2.62 3.35
CA SER A 32 -10.72 -2.06 4.54
C SER A 32 -9.20 -2.12 4.44
N ALA A 33 -8.49 -1.33 5.24
CA ALA A 33 -7.02 -1.39 5.30
C ALA A 33 -6.50 -2.80 5.62
N LYS A 34 -7.15 -3.52 6.54
CA LYS A 34 -6.86 -4.93 6.84
C LYS A 34 -7.06 -5.82 5.61
N GLY A 35 -8.17 -5.64 4.89
CA GLY A 35 -8.44 -6.37 3.64
C GLY A 35 -7.36 -6.14 2.59
N ILE A 36 -6.96 -4.88 2.38
CA ILE A 36 -5.87 -4.53 1.47
C ILE A 36 -4.58 -5.22 1.91
N SER A 37 -4.19 -5.14 3.19
CA SER A 37 -2.96 -5.74 3.71
C SER A 37 -2.88 -7.27 3.57
N SER A 38 -4.04 -7.93 3.46
CA SER A 38 -4.11 -9.38 3.24
C SER A 38 -3.96 -9.71 1.75
N MET A 39 -4.29 -8.78 0.86
CA MET A 39 -4.22 -8.92 -0.60
C MET A 39 -2.87 -8.46 -1.16
N VAL A 40 -2.25 -7.46 -0.54
CA VAL A 40 -0.96 -6.89 -0.96
C VAL A 40 0.12 -7.31 0.02
N ARG A 41 1.36 -7.46 -0.45
CA ARG A 41 2.50 -7.87 0.41
C ARG A 41 3.02 -6.70 1.26
N ALA A 42 2.15 -6.05 2.02
CA ALA A 42 2.47 -4.92 2.90
C ALA A 42 1.67 -5.01 4.20
N SER A 43 2.29 -4.56 5.30
CA SER A 43 1.59 -4.47 6.57
C SER A 43 0.47 -3.44 6.52
N GLU A 44 -0.54 -3.58 7.39
CA GLU A 44 -1.64 -2.61 7.49
C GLU A 44 -1.13 -1.19 7.74
N LYS A 45 -0.05 -1.03 8.52
CA LYS A 45 0.59 0.27 8.76
C LYS A 45 1.16 0.88 7.48
N GLU A 46 1.81 0.08 6.63
CA GLU A 46 2.34 0.53 5.35
C GLU A 46 1.22 0.86 4.36
N VAL A 47 0.10 0.13 4.41
CA VAL A 47 -1.10 0.42 3.60
C VAL A 47 -1.56 1.86 3.82
N TYR A 48 -1.70 2.33 5.05
CA TYR A 48 -2.11 3.73 5.31
C TYR A 48 -1.16 4.75 4.66
N ALA A 49 0.16 4.55 4.80
CA ALA A 49 1.15 5.44 4.19
C ALA A 49 1.11 5.39 2.66
N HIS A 50 0.83 4.23 2.07
CA HIS A 50 0.69 4.10 0.63
C HIS A 50 -0.61 4.71 0.10
N LEU A 51 -1.74 4.57 0.81
CA LEU A 51 -3.01 5.20 0.44
C LEU A 51 -2.89 6.73 0.38
N GLU A 52 -2.19 7.34 1.33
CA GLU A 52 -1.93 8.79 1.32
C GLU A 52 -1.20 9.23 0.05
N HIS A 53 -0.17 8.49 -0.35
CA HIS A 53 0.57 8.77 -1.59
C HIS A 53 -0.31 8.58 -2.82
N ILE A 54 -1.07 7.48 -2.88
CA ILE A 54 -1.97 7.17 -4.00
C ILE A 54 -2.99 8.30 -4.17
N GLN A 55 -3.63 8.74 -3.08
CA GLN A 55 -4.58 9.84 -3.08
C GLN A 55 -3.96 11.12 -3.64
N LYS A 56 -2.73 11.47 -3.24
CA LYS A 56 -2.02 12.65 -3.74
C LYS A 56 -1.68 12.54 -5.22
N THR A 57 -1.22 11.37 -5.67
CA THR A 57 -0.75 11.18 -7.05
C THR A 57 -1.86 11.00 -8.06
N LEU A 58 -2.96 10.34 -7.70
CA LEU A 58 -4.04 10.00 -8.63
C LEU A 58 -5.18 11.00 -8.66
N LYS A 59 -5.19 12.03 -7.80
CA LYS A 59 -6.27 13.02 -7.68
C LYS A 59 -6.70 13.68 -9.02
N LYS A 60 -5.83 13.69 -10.04
CA LYS A 60 -6.17 14.24 -11.36
C LYS A 60 -7.00 13.31 -12.23
N GLU A 61 -6.94 12.00 -11.99
CA GLU A 61 -7.55 10.97 -12.84
C GLU A 61 -8.60 10.14 -12.09
N HIS A 62 -8.39 9.90 -10.79
CA HIS A 62 -9.24 9.03 -9.97
C HIS A 62 -9.36 9.58 -8.55
N ASP A 63 -10.55 9.49 -7.98
CA ASP A 63 -10.79 9.82 -6.58
C ASP A 63 -10.74 8.57 -5.69
N LEU A 64 -10.00 8.66 -4.58
CA LEU A 64 -10.02 7.66 -3.52
C LEU A 64 -11.13 8.00 -2.53
N ILE A 65 -12.22 7.24 -2.57
CA ILE A 65 -13.36 7.42 -1.68
C ILE A 65 -13.14 6.64 -0.38
N ILE A 66 -13.25 7.35 0.76
CA ILE A 66 -13.09 6.76 2.09
C ILE A 66 -14.45 6.78 2.78
N THR A 67 -14.99 5.60 3.06
CA THR A 67 -16.19 5.47 3.90
C THR A 67 -15.80 5.63 5.36
N PRO A 68 -16.38 6.59 6.10
CA PRO A 68 -16.12 6.76 7.53
C PRO A 68 -16.46 5.49 8.32
N ALA A 69 -15.76 5.27 9.42
CA ALA A 69 -16.12 4.21 10.35
C ALA A 69 -17.44 4.56 11.06
N GLU A 70 -18.32 3.58 11.18
CA GLU A 70 -19.60 3.71 11.89
C GLU A 70 -19.59 2.88 13.17
N CYS A 71 -20.18 3.40 14.24
CA CYS A 71 -20.46 2.63 15.45
C CYS A 71 -21.67 1.72 15.20
N ARG A 72 -21.61 0.49 15.73
CA ARG A 72 -22.72 -0.47 15.72
C ARG A 72 -23.17 -0.78 17.12
#